data_AF-A0A357ZBJ1-F1
#
_entry.id   AF-A0A357ZBJ1-F1
#
_cell.length_a   1.000
_cell.length_b   1.000
_cell.length_c   1.000
_cell.angle_alpha   90.00
_cell.angle_beta   90.00
_cell.angle_gamma   90.00
#
_symmetry.space_group_name_H-M   'P 1'
#
loop_
_entity.id
_entity.type
_entity.pdbx_description
1 polymer ?
#
loop_
_entity_poly.entity_id
_entity_poly.type
_entity_poly.pdbx_seq_one_letter_code
_entity_poly.pdbx_strand_id
1 'polypeptide(L)'
;MKKIKYHFNTHTLRFDKVEVPLKVRLLQLFGFIAASIVTGVVIVAILFQYIDSPKEKLLRQQNESYRASYSVIQDRVRQLELQMTELESRDNEVYRSIFESSPIPDSARLKDMEALKEVRMIQNLSSTALLSNMIAQLNNLSVR
;
A
#
# COMPACT_ATOMS: atom_id res chain seq x y z
N MET A 1 56.54 1.33 23.60
CA MET A 1 56.96 0.01 24.16
C MET A 1 55.72 -0.77 24.59
N LYS A 2 55.65 -2.08 24.31
CA LYS A 2 54.48 -2.93 24.65
C LYS A 2 54.45 -3.19 26.16
N LYS A 3 53.34 -2.92 26.84
CA LYS A 3 53.17 -3.26 28.27
C LYS A 3 53.04 -4.78 28.40
N ILE A 4 54.04 -5.43 28.97
CA ILE A 4 54.07 -6.87 29.21
C ILE A 4 53.65 -7.11 30.66
N LYS A 5 52.65 -7.98 30.88
CA LYS A 5 52.23 -8.39 32.22
C LYS A 5 53.07 -9.57 32.68
N TYR A 6 53.58 -9.51 33.90
CA TYR A 6 54.34 -10.57 34.56
C TYR A 6 53.55 -11.09 35.76
N HIS A 7 53.67 -12.38 36.06
CA HIS A 7 53.14 -12.98 37.29
C HIS A 7 54.29 -13.65 38.05
N PHE A 8 54.24 -13.60 39.38
CA PHE A 8 55.26 -14.23 40.21
C PHE A 8 54.96 -15.72 40.35
N ASN A 9 55.91 -16.57 39.96
CA ASN A 9 55.80 -18.01 40.08
C ASN A 9 56.37 -18.46 41.44
N THR A 10 55.49 -18.96 42.31
CA THR A 10 55.84 -19.37 43.68
C THR A 10 56.69 -20.63 43.73
N HIS A 11 56.78 -21.41 42.66
CA HIS A 11 57.60 -22.62 42.59
C HIS A 11 59.03 -22.34 42.10
N THR A 12 59.22 -21.36 41.21
CA THR A 12 60.54 -21.01 40.65
C THR A 12 61.12 -19.72 41.23
N LEU A 13 60.36 -19.00 42.09
CA LEU A 13 60.71 -17.70 42.69
C LEU A 13 61.10 -16.64 41.65
N ARG A 14 60.53 -16.71 40.44
CA ARG A 14 60.83 -15.82 39.30
C ARG A 14 59.57 -15.22 38.71
N PHE A 15 59.73 -14.07 38.05
CA PHE A 15 58.66 -13.41 37.32
C PHE A 15 58.55 -13.99 35.91
N ASP A 16 57.46 -14.72 35.68
CA ASP A 16 57.15 -15.32 34.39
C ASP A 16 56.18 -14.43 33.61
N LYS A 17 56.44 -14.29 32.31
CA LYS A 17 55.60 -13.50 31.41
C LYS A 17 54.23 -14.16 31.24
N VAL A 18 53.17 -13.38 31.38
CA VAL A 18 51.81 -13.85 31.14
C VAL A 18 51.59 -13.97 29.63
N GLU A 19 51.58 -15.19 29.13
CA GLU A 19 51.32 -15.49 27.72
C GLU A 19 49.89 -15.96 27.53
N VAL A 20 49.09 -15.16 26.83
CA VAL A 20 47.73 -15.56 26.45
C VAL A 20 47.84 -16.55 25.28
N PRO A 21 47.35 -17.79 25.43
CA PRO A 21 47.43 -18.80 24.37
C PRO A 21 46.57 -18.40 23.18
N LEU A 22 46.98 -18.80 21.96
CA LEU A 22 46.31 -18.43 20.71
C LEU A 22 44.81 -18.76 20.69
N LYS A 23 44.43 -19.92 21.25
CA LYS A 23 43.04 -20.38 21.39
C LYS A 23 42.15 -19.41 22.19
N VAL A 24 42.68 -18.81 23.27
CA VAL A 24 41.93 -17.82 24.07
C VAL A 24 41.74 -16.52 23.30
N ARG A 25 42.76 -16.08 22.55
CA ARG A 25 42.64 -14.89 21.68
C ARG A 25 41.62 -15.10 20.57
N LEU A 26 41.61 -16.29 19.96
CA LEU A 26 40.68 -16.63 18.90
C LEU A 26 39.23 -16.66 19.42
N LEU A 27 39.01 -17.25 20.60
CA LEU A 27 37.69 -17.27 21.24
C LEU A 27 37.18 -15.86 21.56
N GLN A 28 38.05 -14.98 22.07
CA GLN A 28 37.70 -13.59 22.34
C GLN A 28 37.31 -12.83 21.06
N LEU A 29 38.03 -13.07 19.96
CA LEU A 29 37.72 -12.47 18.67
C LEU A 29 36.35 -12.92 18.15
N PHE A 30 36.07 -14.23 18.18
CA PHE A 30 34.76 -14.74 17.77
C PHE A 30 33.62 -14.25 18.67
N GLY A 31 33.84 -14.16 19.98
CA GLY A 31 32.87 -13.60 20.92
C GLY A 31 32.55 -12.13 20.62
N PHE A 32 33.57 -11.33 20.31
CA PHE A 32 33.37 -9.93 19.91
C PHE A 32 32.61 -9.81 18.59
N ILE A 33 32.95 -10.63 17.58
CA ILE A 33 32.25 -10.65 16.29
C ILE A 33 30.78 -11.03 16.49
N ALA A 34 30.50 -12.10 17.23
CA ALA A 34 29.14 -12.54 17.53
C ALA A 34 28.33 -11.44 18.24
N ALA A 35 28.90 -10.82 19.27
CA ALA A 35 28.25 -9.72 19.99
C ALA A 35 27.95 -8.52 19.08
N SER A 36 28.88 -8.18 18.18
CA SER A 36 28.70 -7.08 17.23
C SER A 36 27.56 -7.35 16.24
N ILE A 37 27.46 -8.58 15.72
CA ILE A 37 26.36 -9.00 14.83
C ILE A 37 25.03 -8.93 15.57
N VAL A 38 24.94 -9.51 16.77
CA VAL A 38 23.71 -9.48 17.57
C VAL A 38 23.27 -8.04 17.84
N THR A 39 24.20 -7.17 18.23
CA THR A 39 23.90 -5.76 18.48
C THR A 39 23.43 -5.06 17.20
N GLY A 40 24.06 -5.32 16.05
CA GLY A 40 23.63 -4.80 14.76
C GLY A 40 22.21 -5.23 14.39
N VAL A 41 21.88 -6.51 14.58
CA VAL A 41 20.52 -7.03 14.33
C VAL A 41 19.49 -6.35 15.23
N VAL A 42 19.79 -6.16 16.52
CA VAL A 42 18.89 -5.46 17.46
C VAL A 42 18.64 -4.03 17.01
N ILE A 43 19.69 -3.30 16.61
CA ILE A 43 19.57 -1.91 16.12
C ILE A 43 18.70 -1.85 14.86
N VAL A 44 18.93 -2.75 13.90
CA VAL A 44 18.14 -2.80 12.66
C VAL A 44 16.67 -3.16 12.93
N ALA A 45 16.42 -4.09 13.85
CA ALA A 45 15.07 -4.46 14.25
C ALA A 45 14.32 -3.27 14.88
N ILE A 46 14.99 -2.49 15.75
CA ILE A 46 14.43 -1.27 16.33
C ILE A 46 14.16 -0.23 15.23
N LEU A 47 15.11 -0.01 14.32
CA LEU A 47 14.94 0.95 13.21
C LEU A 47 13.72 0.62 12.35
N PHE A 48 13.52 -0.65 11.97
CA PHE A 48 12.35 -1.05 11.19
C PHE A 48 11.02 -1.00 11.95
N GLN A 49 11.04 -0.97 13.29
CA GLN A 49 9.83 -0.79 14.10
C GLN A 49 9.36 0.67 14.14
N TYR A 50 10.29 1.63 14.08
CA TYR A 50 9.97 3.07 14.23
C TYR A 50 10.05 3.86 12.92
N ILE A 51 10.82 3.38 11.93
CA ILE A 51 10.99 4.02 10.64
C ILE A 51 10.28 3.16 9.60
N ASP A 52 9.19 3.70 9.05
CA ASP A 52 8.52 3.11 7.89
C ASP A 52 9.54 2.78 6.81
N SER A 53 9.46 1.56 6.30
CA SER A 53 10.23 1.16 5.14
C SER A 53 10.02 2.16 3.99
N PRO A 54 11.04 2.50 3.20
CA PRO A 54 10.87 3.34 2.01
C PRO A 54 9.75 2.83 1.09
N LYS A 55 9.56 1.50 1.05
CA LYS A 55 8.49 0.85 0.31
C LYS A 55 7.11 1.16 0.89
N GLU A 56 6.96 1.13 2.20
CA GLU A 56 5.70 1.43 2.88
C GLU A 56 5.30 2.90 2.69
N LYS A 57 6.25 3.82 2.83
CA LYS A 57 6.03 5.24 2.55
C LYS A 57 5.57 5.47 1.10
N LEU A 58 6.21 4.81 0.13
CA LEU A 58 5.82 4.89 -1.28
C LEU A 58 4.40 4.33 -1.50
N LEU A 59 4.10 3.17 -0.93
CA LEU A 59 2.77 2.55 -1.04
C LEU A 59 1.68 3.43 -0.42
N ARG A 60 1.95 4.08 0.71
CA ARG A 60 1.03 5.03 1.33
C ARG A 60 0.74 6.22 0.42
N GLN A 61 1.77 6.82 -0.16
CA GLN A 61 1.61 7.92 -1.12
C GLN A 61 0.80 7.50 -2.36
N GLN A 62 1.06 6.31 -2.90
CA GLN A 62 0.28 5.77 -4.02
C GLN A 62 -1.19 5.56 -3.63
N ASN A 63 -1.45 5.05 -2.42
CA ASN A 63 -2.80 4.84 -1.92
C ASN A 63 -3.56 6.16 -1.75
N GLU A 64 -2.92 7.19 -1.19
CA GLU A 64 -3.48 8.54 -1.07
C GLU A 64 -3.83 9.13 -2.45
N SER A 65 -2.94 8.99 -3.43
CA SER A 65 -3.18 9.43 -4.81
C SER A 65 -4.37 8.71 -5.47
N TYR A 66 -4.48 7.39 -5.27
CA TYR A 66 -5.62 6.62 -5.77
C TYR A 66 -6.94 7.04 -5.11
N ARG A 67 -6.94 7.32 -3.80
CA ARG A 67 -8.13 7.82 -3.09
C ARG A 67 -8.58 9.17 -3.61
N ALA A 68 -7.64 10.09 -3.84
CA ALA A 68 -7.96 11.40 -4.42
C ALA A 68 -8.51 11.30 -5.84
N SER A 69 -7.94 10.40 -6.67
CA SER A 69 -8.47 10.14 -8.01
C SER A 69 -9.88 9.56 -7.96
N TYR A 70 -10.14 8.64 -7.03
CA TYR A 70 -11.45 8.03 -6.86
C TYR A 70 -12.51 9.02 -6.37
N SER A 71 -12.16 9.95 -5.48
CA SER A 71 -13.11 10.97 -5.02
C SER A 71 -13.57 11.88 -6.17
N VAL A 72 -12.66 12.29 -7.06
CA VAL A 72 -13.01 13.10 -8.24
C VAL A 72 -13.96 12.33 -9.18
N ILE A 73 -13.71 11.04 -9.40
CA ILE A 73 -14.56 10.17 -10.22
C ILE A 73 -15.95 10.04 -9.58
N GLN A 74 -16.00 9.79 -8.27
CA GLN A 74 -17.25 9.65 -7.53
C GLN A 74 -18.11 10.92 -7.60
N ASP A 75 -17.49 12.09 -7.53
CA ASP A 75 -18.21 13.36 -7.64
C ASP A 75 -18.78 13.57 -9.05
N ARG A 76 -18.04 13.18 -10.10
CA ARG A 76 -18.53 13.20 -11.48
C ARG A 76 -19.70 12.23 -11.70
N VAL A 77 -19.61 11.02 -11.14
CA VAL A 77 -20.72 10.04 -11.20
C VAL A 77 -21.96 10.64 -10.55
N ARG A 78 -21.84 11.25 -9.38
CA ARG A 78 -22.97 11.90 -8.70
C ARG A 78 -23.58 13.02 -9.53
N GLN A 79 -22.76 13.82 -10.21
CA GLN A 79 -23.26 14.87 -11.12
C GLN A 79 -24.04 14.28 -12.30
N LEU A 80 -23.54 13.21 -12.90
CA LEU A 80 -24.25 12.52 -13.99
C LEU A 80 -25.56 11.89 -13.50
N GLU A 81 -25.59 11.29 -12.31
CA GLU A 81 -26.82 10.75 -11.72
C GLU A 81 -27.89 11.84 -11.58
N LEU A 82 -27.52 13.03 -11.08
CA LEU A 82 -28.43 14.17 -10.97
C LEU A 82 -28.96 14.64 -12.34
N GLN A 83 -28.08 14.73 -13.35
CA GLN A 83 -28.47 15.10 -14.71
C GLN A 83 -29.42 14.06 -15.34
N MET A 84 -29.18 12.77 -15.11
CA MET A 84 -30.05 11.69 -15.58
C MET A 84 -31.43 11.75 -14.94
N THR A 85 -31.51 12.04 -13.63
CA THR A 85 -32.80 12.24 -12.94
C THR A 85 -33.55 13.45 -13.49
N GLU A 86 -32.87 14.57 -13.77
CA GLU A 86 -33.49 15.73 -14.40
C GLU A 86 -34.02 15.40 -15.79
N LEU A 87 -33.23 14.69 -16.60
CA LEU A 87 -33.61 14.27 -17.93
C LEU A 87 -34.85 13.35 -17.91
N GLU A 88 -34.89 12.40 -16.98
CA GLU A 88 -36.05 11.52 -16.77
C GLU A 88 -37.31 12.32 -16.39
N SER A 89 -37.18 13.30 -15.48
CA SER A 89 -38.29 14.18 -15.10
C SER A 89 -38.82 14.96 -16.31
N ARG A 90 -37.92 15.52 -17.13
CA ARG A 90 -38.28 16.29 -18.33
C ARG A 90 -38.91 15.44 -19.41
N ASP A 91 -38.41 14.21 -19.62
CA ASP A 91 -39.00 13.24 -20.55
C ASP A 91 -40.43 12.88 -20.16
N ASN A 92 -40.63 12.57 -18.87
CA ASN A 92 -41.95 12.26 -18.31
C ASN A 92 -42.95 13.43 -18.43
N GLU A 93 -42.48 14.69 -18.41
CA GLU A 93 -43.34 15.88 -18.47
C GLU A 93 -43.62 16.35 -19.91
N VAL A 94 -42.58 16.49 -20.74
CA VAL A 94 -42.66 17.18 -22.04
C VAL A 94 -43.04 16.24 -23.17
N TYR A 95 -42.35 15.11 -23.32
CA TYR A 95 -42.64 14.18 -24.41
C TYR A 95 -43.97 13.46 -24.18
N ARG A 96 -44.28 13.14 -22.92
CA ARG A 96 -45.48 12.38 -22.57
C ARG A 96 -46.78 13.17 -22.75
N SER A 97 -46.78 14.45 -22.41
CA SER A 97 -47.96 15.32 -22.56
C SER A 97 -48.29 15.60 -24.03
N ILE A 98 -47.28 15.60 -24.89
CA ILE A 98 -47.44 15.80 -26.34
C ILE A 98 -47.88 14.51 -27.05
N PHE A 99 -47.42 13.34 -26.59
CA PHE A 99 -47.64 12.06 -27.28
C PHE A 99 -48.64 11.10 -26.59
N GLU A 100 -49.26 11.48 -25.47
CA GLU A 100 -50.25 10.68 -24.70
C GLU A 100 -49.81 9.24 -24.38
N SER A 101 -48.50 8.96 -24.34
CA SER A 101 -48.00 7.62 -24.05
C SER A 101 -48.01 7.32 -22.55
N SER A 102 -48.06 6.05 -22.16
CA SER A 102 -48.11 5.64 -20.75
C SER A 102 -46.71 5.42 -20.15
N PRO A 103 -46.53 5.68 -18.83
CA PRO A 103 -45.65 4.92 -17.94
C PRO A 103 -44.68 3.91 -18.53
N ILE A 104 -43.35 4.13 -18.66
CA ILE A 104 -42.48 2.94 -18.56
C ILE A 104 -42.52 2.56 -17.08
N PRO A 105 -43.00 1.37 -16.69
CA PRO A 105 -43.06 1.02 -15.29
C PRO A 105 -41.64 0.84 -14.74
N ASP A 106 -41.40 1.35 -13.53
CA ASP A 106 -40.09 1.29 -12.86
C ASP A 106 -39.51 -0.13 -12.80
N SER A 107 -40.39 -1.14 -12.74
CA SER A 107 -40.03 -2.57 -12.77
C SER A 107 -39.38 -3.02 -14.08
N ALA A 108 -39.76 -2.44 -15.22
CA ALA A 108 -39.13 -2.73 -16.51
C ALA A 108 -37.75 -2.08 -16.61
N ARG A 109 -37.60 -0.84 -16.11
CA ARG A 109 -36.30 -0.15 -16.04
C ARG A 109 -35.30 -0.85 -15.13
N LEU A 110 -35.75 -1.27 -13.94
CA LEU A 110 -34.90 -1.99 -12.98
C LEU A 110 -34.37 -3.31 -13.55
N LYS A 111 -35.21 -4.05 -14.29
CA LYS A 111 -34.82 -5.33 -14.90
C LYS A 111 -33.76 -5.19 -15.99
N ASP A 112 -33.83 -4.14 -16.81
CA ASP A 112 -32.79 -3.83 -17.80
C ASP A 112 -31.47 -3.36 -17.14
N MET A 113 -31.57 -2.60 -16.04
CA MET A 113 -30.40 -2.22 -15.23
C MET A 113 -29.75 -3.42 -14.54
N GLU A 114 -30.53 -4.39 -14.08
CA GLU A 114 -30.04 -5.64 -13.49
C GLU A 114 -29.35 -6.53 -14.53
N ALA A 115 -29.89 -6.64 -15.75
CA ALA A 115 -29.26 -7.37 -16.85
C ALA A 115 -27.92 -6.74 -17.29
N LEU A 116 -27.80 -5.41 -17.22
CA LEU A 116 -26.55 -4.69 -17.46
C LEU A 116 -25.53 -4.84 -16.31
N LYS A 117 -26.01 -4.95 -15.06
CA LYS A 117 -25.16 -5.20 -13.87
C LYS A 117 -24.54 -6.59 -13.85
N GLU A 118 -25.14 -7.57 -14.53
CA GLU A 118 -24.68 -8.96 -14.54
C GLU A 118 -23.39 -9.19 -15.36
N VAL A 119 -22.96 -8.20 -16.14
CA VAL A 119 -21.72 -8.24 -16.92
C VAL A 119 -20.51 -7.91 -16.04
N ARG A 120 -20.17 -8.86 -15.15
CA ARG A 120 -18.93 -9.67 -15.17
C ARG A 120 -17.60 -9.12 -15.73
N MET A 121 -17.39 -7.81 -15.95
CA MET A 121 -16.21 -7.29 -16.66
C MET A 121 -15.10 -6.70 -15.77
N ILE A 122 -15.24 -6.78 -14.45
CA ILE A 122 -14.32 -6.12 -13.51
C ILE A 122 -13.35 -7.09 -12.83
N GLN A 123 -13.57 -8.41 -12.91
CA GLN A 123 -12.83 -9.37 -12.08
C GLN A 123 -11.35 -9.55 -12.49
N ASN A 124 -10.95 -9.14 -13.71
CA ASN A 124 -9.61 -9.37 -14.24
C ASN A 124 -8.84 -8.11 -14.67
N LEU A 125 -9.36 -6.91 -14.40
CA LEU A 125 -8.66 -5.67 -14.76
C LEU A 125 -7.72 -5.24 -13.63
N SER A 126 -6.50 -4.83 -13.99
CA SER A 126 -5.64 -4.11 -13.06
C SER A 126 -6.32 -2.80 -12.63
N SER A 127 -6.06 -2.36 -11.41
CA SER A 127 -6.66 -1.15 -10.84
C SER A 127 -6.50 0.09 -11.73
N THR A 128 -5.41 0.17 -12.51
CA THR A 128 -5.14 1.27 -13.43
C THR A 128 -5.98 1.19 -14.71
N ALA A 129 -6.14 -0.01 -15.29
CA ALA A 129 -6.97 -0.23 -16.46
C ALA A 129 -8.45 0.02 -16.15
N LEU A 130 -8.88 -0.34 -14.94
CA LEU A 130 -10.22 -0.03 -14.44
C LEU A 130 -10.48 1.48 -14.41
N LEU A 131 -9.57 2.24 -13.78
CA LEU A 131 -9.69 3.70 -13.68
C LEU A 131 -9.73 4.37 -15.06
N SER A 132 -8.86 3.94 -15.99
CA SER A 132 -8.84 4.49 -17.34
C SER A 132 -10.15 4.24 -18.09
N ASN A 133 -10.73 3.04 -17.96
CA ASN A 133 -12.01 2.71 -18.58
C ASN A 133 -13.15 3.51 -17.96
N MET A 134 -13.18 3.66 -16.64
CA MET A 134 -14.17 4.49 -15.95
C MET A 134 -14.10 5.94 -16.43
N ILE A 135 -12.91 6.52 -16.52
CA ILE A 135 -12.72 7.89 -17.01
C ILE A 135 -13.19 8.02 -18.46
N ALA A 136 -12.85 7.06 -19.33
CA ALA A 136 -13.28 7.08 -20.73
C ALA A 136 -14.81 7.00 -20.86
N GLN A 137 -15.45 6.12 -20.11
CA GLN A 137 -16.92 6.00 -20.07
C GLN A 137 -17.57 7.29 -19.57
N LEU A 138 -17.05 7.87 -18.47
CA LEU A 138 -17.55 9.14 -17.93
C LEU A 138 -17.41 10.28 -18.93
N ASN A 139 -16.28 10.39 -19.61
CA ASN A 139 -16.07 11.42 -20.62
C ASN A 139 -17.08 11.25 -21.78
N ASN A 140 -17.29 10.02 -22.27
CA ASN A 140 -18.25 9.75 -23.33
C ASN A 140 -19.70 10.13 -22.92
N LEU A 141 -20.05 9.90 -21.65
CA LEU A 141 -21.37 10.26 -21.12
C LEU A 141 -21.51 11.77 -20.93
N SER A 142 -20.46 12.47 -20.51
CA SER A 142 -20.48 13.93 -20.30
C SER A 142 -20.55 14.77 -21.58
N VAL A 143 -20.25 14.18 -22.74
CA VAL A 143 -20.22 14.88 -24.04
C VAL A 143 -21.57 14.79 -24.77
N ARG A 144 -22.51 13.99 -24.28
CA ARG A 144 -23.87 13.84 -24.82
C ARG A 144 -24.85 14.73 -24.08
#